data_AF-A0AAN5D075-F1
#
_entry.id   AF-A0AAN5D075-F1
#
_cell.length_a   1.000
_cell.length_b   1.000
_cell.length_c   1.000
_cell.angle_alpha   90.00
_cell.angle_beta   90.00
_cell.angle_gamma   90.00
#
_symmetry.space_group_name_H-M   'P 1'
#
loop_
_entity.id
_entity.type
_entity.pdbx_description
1 polymer ?
#
loop_
_entity_poly.entity_id
_entity_poly.type
_entity_poly.pdbx_seq_one_letter_code
_entity_poly.pdbx_strand_id
1 'polypeptide(L)'
;MNSLLFITLFSSLALLSLSAEDEKPLKGSRGMGYPSYLRGLDDAVKDAFMDLIPMKDVESRMAKMKEWAAKNGEKAQEAFNEYAKKIERNNRAAKGENTEEKKEE
;
A
#
# COMPACT_ATOMS: atom_id res chain seq x y z
N MET A 1 -22.55 -48.57 15.77
CA MET A 1 -23.47 -47.63 16.44
C MET A 1 -23.14 -47.66 17.93
N ASN A 2 -22.53 -46.60 18.46
CA ASN A 2 -22.49 -46.36 19.91
C ASN A 2 -22.48 -44.85 20.15
N SER A 3 -23.50 -44.44 20.90
CA SER A 3 -23.80 -43.10 21.37
C SER A 3 -22.98 -42.84 22.63
N LEU A 4 -22.33 -41.68 22.73
CA LEU A 4 -22.09 -40.99 24.00
C LEU A 4 -21.88 -39.50 23.70
N LEU A 5 -22.93 -38.77 24.06
CA LEU A 5 -23.16 -37.34 23.91
C LEU A 5 -22.46 -36.52 25.00
N PHE A 6 -22.23 -35.24 24.69
CA PHE A 6 -22.19 -34.08 25.60
C PHE A 6 -21.12 -34.03 26.70
N ILE A 7 -20.00 -33.34 26.41
CA ILE A 7 -19.42 -32.38 27.37
C ILE A 7 -19.19 -31.06 26.63
N THR A 8 -20.20 -30.20 26.69
CA THR A 8 -19.99 -28.74 26.72
C THR A 8 -19.54 -28.38 28.12
N LEU A 9 -18.38 -27.74 28.29
CA LEU A 9 -18.13 -26.87 29.44
C LEU A 9 -17.04 -25.85 29.14
N PHE A 10 -17.50 -24.62 28.93
CA PHE A 10 -16.75 -23.37 28.97
C PHE A 10 -15.94 -23.27 30.27
N SER A 11 -14.63 -23.02 30.21
CA SER A 11 -13.86 -22.28 31.25
C SER A 11 -12.36 -22.16 30.89
N SER A 12 -12.04 -21.28 29.95
CA SER A 12 -10.77 -20.54 29.99
C SER A 12 -10.90 -19.26 29.16
N LEU A 13 -11.77 -18.38 29.65
CA LEU A 13 -11.63 -16.95 29.38
C LEU A 13 -10.57 -16.36 30.32
N ALA A 14 -9.90 -15.32 29.81
CA ALA A 14 -9.02 -14.35 30.48
C ALA A 14 -7.54 -14.79 30.60
N LEU A 15 -6.60 -14.25 29.82
CA LEU A 15 -6.15 -12.86 29.57
C LEU A 15 -4.86 -12.57 30.36
N LEU A 16 -3.77 -12.30 29.64
CA LEU A 16 -2.58 -11.51 30.02
C LEU A 16 -1.78 -11.34 28.70
N SER A 17 -2.12 -10.39 27.82
CA SER A 17 -1.79 -8.95 27.85
C SER A 17 -0.28 -8.64 27.86
N LEU A 18 0.11 -7.85 26.83
CA LEU A 18 1.37 -7.14 26.58
C LEU A 18 2.57 -8.04 26.17
N SER A 19 3.24 -7.84 25.04
CA SER A 19 3.41 -6.62 24.26
C SER A 19 3.13 -6.88 22.78
N ALA A 20 2.15 -6.15 22.25
CA ALA A 20 2.31 -5.65 20.91
C ALA A 20 3.63 -4.86 20.91
N GLU A 21 4.63 -5.33 20.18
CA GLU A 21 5.67 -4.43 19.68
C GLU A 21 5.00 -3.53 18.63
N ASP A 22 4.18 -2.62 19.16
CA ASP A 22 3.60 -1.46 18.52
C ASP A 22 4.71 -0.39 18.45
N GLU A 23 5.83 -0.76 17.83
CA GLU A 23 6.96 0.13 17.59
C GLU A 23 7.06 0.45 16.11
N LYS A 24 6.09 1.24 15.63
CA LYS A 24 6.40 2.30 14.67
C LYS A 24 5.62 3.57 15.00
N PRO A 25 6.11 4.44 15.89
CA PRO A 25 5.76 5.84 15.83
C PRO A 25 6.59 6.47 14.70
N LEU A 26 6.15 6.31 13.46
CA LEU A 26 6.62 7.15 12.34
C LEU A 26 5.45 7.83 11.63
N LYS A 27 4.41 8.22 12.38
CA LYS A 27 3.51 9.31 11.95
C LYS A 27 4.17 10.66 12.21
N GLY A 28 5.43 10.79 11.78
CA GLY A 28 6.10 12.06 11.61
C GLY A 28 5.49 12.72 10.39
N SER A 29 4.54 13.61 10.64
CA SER A 29 4.01 14.62 9.73
C SER A 29 4.82 14.76 8.43
N ARG A 30 4.35 14.13 7.34
CA ARG A 30 4.94 14.30 6.01
C ARG A 30 4.65 15.73 5.57
N GLY A 31 5.60 16.64 5.84
CA GLY A 31 5.53 18.06 5.47
C GLY A 31 5.38 18.35 3.96
N MET A 32 5.35 17.33 3.10
CA MET A 32 5.12 17.43 1.65
C MET A 32 3.69 17.04 1.20
N GLY A 33 2.79 16.68 2.12
CA GLY A 33 1.43 16.26 1.77
C GLY A 33 1.39 14.97 0.94
N TYR A 34 0.17 14.45 0.75
CA TYR A 34 -0.02 13.26 -0.08
C TYR A 34 -0.15 13.64 -1.56
N PRO A 35 0.36 12.80 -2.49
CA PRO A 35 0.05 12.94 -3.90
C PRO A 35 -1.46 13.05 -4.16
N SER A 36 -1.83 13.85 -5.16
CA SER A 36 -3.24 14.14 -5.48
C SER A 36 -4.05 12.89 -5.84
N TYR A 37 -3.43 11.87 -6.44
CA TYR A 37 -4.07 10.60 -6.77
C TYR A 37 -4.38 9.73 -5.55
N LEU A 38 -3.91 10.09 -4.35
CA LEU A 38 -4.30 9.45 -3.09
C LEU A 38 -5.49 10.17 -2.42
N ARG A 39 -6.04 11.21 -3.04
CA ARG A 39 -7.17 11.97 -2.49
C ARG A 39 -8.40 11.07 -2.36
N GLY A 40 -9.06 11.13 -1.21
CA GLY A 40 -10.27 10.35 -0.94
C GLY A 40 -10.03 8.92 -0.47
N LEU A 41 -8.76 8.52 -0.23
CA LEU A 41 -8.39 7.35 0.56
C LEU A 41 -8.22 7.75 2.03
N ASP A 42 -8.35 6.78 2.94
CA ASP A 42 -8.08 6.99 4.36
C ASP A 42 -6.59 7.25 4.61
N ASP A 43 -6.25 8.07 5.60
CA ASP A 43 -4.86 8.43 5.87
C ASP A 43 -3.98 7.22 6.18
N ALA A 44 -4.50 6.20 6.85
CA ALA A 44 -3.77 4.95 7.08
C ALA A 44 -3.44 4.22 5.76
N VAL A 45 -4.34 4.27 4.78
CA VAL A 45 -4.14 3.67 3.46
C VAL A 45 -3.11 4.47 2.66
N LYS A 46 -3.15 5.81 2.77
CA LYS A 46 -2.15 6.70 2.17
C LYS A 46 -0.76 6.49 2.78
N ASP A 47 -0.68 6.37 4.10
CA ASP A 47 0.58 6.12 4.81
C ASP A 47 1.23 4.82 4.35
N ALA A 48 0.44 3.74 4.27
CA ALA A 48 0.91 2.45 3.78
C ALA A 48 1.44 2.53 2.35
N PHE A 49 0.80 3.30 1.46
CA PHE A 49 1.31 3.54 0.10
C PHE A 49 2.67 4.25 0.12
N MET A 50 2.75 5.32 0.90
CA MET A 50 3.94 6.16 0.94
C MET A 50 5.14 5.45 1.57
N ASP A 51 4.92 4.43 2.41
CA ASP A 51 5.97 3.56 2.97
C ASP A 51 6.58 2.62 1.93
N LEU A 52 5.88 2.36 0.82
CA LEU A 52 6.39 1.55 -0.29
C LEU A 52 7.27 2.36 -1.26
N ILE A 53 7.08 3.69 -1.34
CA ILE A 53 7.84 4.59 -2.24
C ILE A 53 9.37 4.48 -2.07
N PRO A 54 9.96 4.51 -0.84
CA PRO A 54 11.41 4.51 -0.66
C PRO A 54 12.09 3.16 -0.99
N MET A 55 11.34 2.12 -1.36
CA MET A 55 11.93 0.85 -1.79
C MET A 55 12.81 1.05 -3.03
N LYS A 56 14.07 0.59 -2.92
CA LYS A 56 15.09 0.72 -3.98
C LYS A 56 14.76 -0.12 -5.22
N ASP A 57 14.27 -1.34 -5.00
CA ASP A 57 13.90 -2.23 -6.09
C ASP A 57 12.53 -1.85 -6.67
N VAL A 58 12.53 -1.50 -7.95
CA VAL A 58 11.34 -1.02 -8.66
C VAL A 58 10.34 -2.16 -8.84
N GLU A 59 10.81 -3.37 -9.17
CA GLU A 59 9.92 -4.51 -9.41
C GLU A 59 9.19 -4.94 -8.13
N SER A 60 9.93 -5.14 -7.04
CA SER A 60 9.33 -5.45 -5.72
C SER A 60 8.40 -4.33 -5.24
N ARG A 61 8.76 -3.07 -5.47
CA ARG A 61 7.90 -1.92 -5.11
C ARG A 61 6.59 -1.97 -5.88
N MET A 62 6.64 -2.19 -7.19
CA MET A 62 5.44 -2.27 -8.03
C MET A 62 4.56 -3.46 -7.66
N ALA A 63 5.15 -4.62 -7.35
CA ALA A 63 4.42 -5.79 -6.88
C ALA A 63 3.67 -5.50 -5.56
N LYS A 64 4.37 -4.97 -4.55
CA LYS A 64 3.75 -4.62 -3.26
C LYS A 64 2.70 -3.52 -3.37
N MET A 65 2.89 -2.55 -4.25
CA MET A 65 1.90 -1.51 -4.50
C MET A 65 0.65 -2.05 -5.20
N LYS A 66 0.80 -3.07 -6.07
CA LYS A 66 -0.32 -3.77 -6.69
C LYS A 66 -1.11 -4.57 -5.65
N GLU A 67 -0.44 -5.26 -4.74
CA GLU A 67 -1.08 -5.96 -3.62
C GLU A 67 -1.80 -4.98 -2.68
N TRP A 68 -1.16 -3.86 -2.36
CA TRP A 68 -1.78 -2.78 -1.60
C TRP A 68 -3.06 -2.27 -2.28
N ALA A 69 -3.02 -2.05 -3.59
CA ALA A 69 -4.19 -1.58 -4.35
C ALA A 69 -5.34 -2.61 -4.30
N ALA A 70 -5.04 -3.88 -4.55
CA ALA A 70 -6.02 -4.95 -4.52
C ALA A 70 -6.69 -5.10 -3.13
N LYS A 71 -5.94 -4.84 -2.06
CA LYS A 71 -6.45 -4.89 -0.67
C LYS A 71 -7.35 -3.70 -0.31
N ASN A 72 -7.08 -2.51 -0.86
CA ASN A 72 -7.73 -1.26 -0.46
C ASN A 72 -8.82 -0.77 -1.43
N GLY A 73 -9.10 -1.53 -2.49
CA GLY A 73 -10.24 -1.32 -3.38
C GLY A 73 -9.96 -0.43 -4.58
N GLU A 74 -11.02 -0.05 -5.28
CA GLU A 74 -10.96 0.59 -6.61
C GLU A 74 -10.17 1.90 -6.63
N LYS A 75 -10.41 2.80 -5.67
CA LYS A 75 -9.66 4.06 -5.56
C LYS A 75 -8.15 3.84 -5.35
N ALA A 76 -7.77 2.78 -4.64
CA ALA A 76 -6.37 2.42 -4.46
C ALA A 76 -5.78 1.82 -5.74
N GLN A 77 -6.59 1.09 -6.52
CA GLN A 77 -6.21 0.61 -7.86
C GLN A 77 -5.99 1.77 -8.84
N GLU A 78 -6.85 2.78 -8.83
CA GLU A 78 -6.65 4.02 -9.61
C GLU A 78 -5.35 4.73 -9.22
N ALA A 79 -5.10 4.90 -7.92
CA ALA A 79 -3.87 5.48 -7.41
C ALA A 79 -2.61 4.72 -7.85
N PHE A 80 -2.65 3.38 -7.80
CA PHE A 80 -1.58 2.53 -8.29
C PHE A 80 -1.35 2.71 -9.80
N ASN A 81 -2.41 2.74 -10.59
CA ASN A 81 -2.31 2.91 -12.04
C ASN A 81 -1.67 4.26 -12.41
N GLU A 82 -2.04 5.34 -11.71
CA GLU A 82 -1.43 6.66 -11.90
C GLU A 82 0.05 6.68 -11.50
N TYR A 83 0.40 6.01 -10.40
CA TYR A 83 1.79 5.83 -9.99
C TYR A 83 2.60 5.03 -11.04
N ALA A 84 2.04 3.93 -11.55
CA ALA A 84 2.67 3.10 -12.58
C ALA A 84 3.00 3.91 -13.85
N LYS A 85 2.04 4.70 -14.34
CA LYS A 85 2.24 5.62 -15.48
C LYS A 85 3.33 6.65 -15.21
N LYS A 86 3.44 7.14 -13.96
CA LYS A 86 4.51 8.08 -13.58
C LYS A 86 5.89 7.42 -13.64
N ILE A 87 6.02 6.21 -13.12
CA ILE A 87 7.28 5.45 -13.20
C ILE A 87 7.66 5.15 -14.64
N GLU A 88 6.70 4.75 -15.47
CA GLU A 88 6.93 4.51 -16.89
C GLU A 88 7.42 5.76 -17.62
N ARG A 89 6.76 6.91 -17.43
CA ARG A 89 7.21 8.20 -17.99
C ARG A 89 8.61 8.59 -17.53
N ASN A 90 8.91 8.42 -16.25
CA ASN A 90 10.24 8.71 -15.72
C ASN A 90 11.30 7.78 -16.31
N ASN A 91 10.99 6.50 -16.49
CA ASN A 91 11.89 5.53 -17.11
C ASN A 91 12.14 5.86 -18.59
N ARG A 92 11.11 6.27 -19.35
CA ARG A 92 11.28 6.73 -20.74
C ARG A 92 12.15 7.99 -20.82
N ALA A 93 11.88 8.98 -19.97
CA ALA A 93 12.68 10.20 -19.87
C ALA A 93 14.14 9.91 -19.46
N ALA A 94 14.37 8.98 -18.52
CA ALA A 94 15.71 8.58 -18.10
C ALA A 94 16.47 7.78 -19.19
N LYS A 95 15.76 7.05 -20.05
CA LYS A 95 16.32 6.36 -21.21
C LYS A 95 16.60 7.29 -22.40
N GLY A 96 16.27 8.58 -22.29
CA GLY A 96 16.43 9.52 -23.40
C GLY A 96 15.46 9.26 -24.57
N GLU A 97 14.44 8.42 -24.39
CA GLU A 97 13.34 8.25 -25.34
C GLU A 97 12.40 9.45 -25.22
N ASN A 98 12.89 10.62 -25.59
CA ASN A 98 12.05 11.78 -25.84
C ASN A 98 11.70 11.73 -27.31
N THR A 99 10.51 11.24 -27.63
CA THR A 99 9.91 11.45 -28.94
C THR A 99 9.92 12.97 -29.17
N GLU A 100 10.74 13.40 -30.13
CA GLU A 100 10.60 14.66 -30.82
C GLU A 100 9.15 14.79 -31.26
N GLU A 101 8.37 15.56 -30.54
CA GLU A 101 7.17 16.18 -31.08
C GLU A 101 6.99 17.53 -30.40
N LYS A 102 7.83 18.48 -30.82
CA LYS A 102 7.49 19.90 -30.74
C LYS A 102 7.88 20.61 -32.02
N LYS A 103 6.88 20.69 -32.90
CA LYS A 103 6.59 21.75 -33.88
C LYS A 103 7.70 22.08 -34.88
N GLU A 104 7.64 21.45 -36.04
CA GLU A 104 7.96 22.17 -37.28
C GLU A 104 6.75 23.03 -37.70
N GLU A 105 7.07 24.26 -38.08
CA GLU A 105 6.24 25.29 -38.71
C GLU A 105 5.67 24.85 -40.07
#